data_AF-W9W3R8-F1
#
_entry.id   AF-W9W3R8-F1
#
_cell.length_a   1.000
_cell.length_b   1.000
_cell.length_c   1.000
_cell.angle_alpha   90.00
_cell.angle_beta   90.00
_cell.angle_gamma   90.00
#
_symmetry.space_group_name_H-M   'P 1'
#
loop_
_entity.id
_entity.type
_entity.pdbx_description
1 polymer ?
#
loop_
_entity_poly.entity_id
_entity_poly.type
_entity_poly.pdbx_seq_one_letter_code
_entity_poly.pdbx_strand_id
1 'polypeptide(L)'
;MRKLLGAVALLLSANLQAAIPATPVMTVYQFNGPDGLPYYDADSFARNGASRPAGTLFQGTSVIPCLMIRNGEPLTDKSGTPYVGFEVVVDPRRASRGDTDVFKRAVERRKSLQVENHHCSSRVRNVIDVRNLYALEKAPFFDPPGSGGGRGERGGSELDRIVRAFHASSECAGVNAGLTHRRQGLERAWNTFMGKRSDLGSKTTLARAKHLDYAMRTALYEGHIGRGCNAYGACERNIIVLSIRNRAVGQCYAGRGCDFPGDFQGVASKPSQYNIWDEYLTQISGLTSCYLRPDLAGNDYYAKMQAMYAQTVPDAERILYGSDSDLRQIFPGNGLADLKEMRHYYHAPAMGKCFPNHDRVEYMTGAVARKGRDYALIANTRIQVGAKRGDGYLFEEFFFDEKPDRDLVRTENRYPGFLVDGRKVSLRTPSSCPAYGIPSGCRLGSVGRYRKVPSWLHDGRPIEIQCRVSDRGESCRGSGRRTSVAVGGICDKEMRPVTGVR
;
A
#
# COMPACT_ATOMS: atom_id res chain seq x y z
N MET A 1 -33.19 37.23 45.91
CA MET A 1 -32.30 37.20 44.71
C MET A 1 -31.16 36.17 44.79
N ARG A 2 -30.56 35.84 45.95
CA ARG A 2 -29.48 34.83 46.04
C ARG A 2 -29.87 33.36 45.85
N LYS A 3 -31.16 32.99 45.93
CA LYS A 3 -31.62 31.60 45.73
C LYS A 3 -32.00 31.23 44.28
N LEU A 4 -32.17 32.22 43.40
CA LEU A 4 -32.47 31.97 41.97
C LEU A 4 -31.21 31.82 41.11
N LEU A 5 -30.07 32.35 41.55
CA LEU A 5 -28.79 32.24 40.83
C LEU A 5 -28.12 30.86 40.98
N GLY A 6 -28.47 30.08 42.01
CA GLY A 6 -27.95 28.72 42.20
C GLY A 6 -28.61 27.68 41.29
N ALA A 7 -29.86 27.90 40.87
CA ALA A 7 -30.61 26.96 40.03
C ALA A 7 -30.25 27.08 38.54
N VAL A 8 -29.83 28.27 38.09
CA VAL A 8 -29.37 28.50 36.70
C VAL A 8 -27.94 27.98 36.48
N ALA A 9 -27.11 27.95 37.53
CA ALA A 9 -25.76 27.37 37.46
C ALA A 9 -25.74 25.83 37.37
N LEU A 10 -26.81 25.14 37.80
CA LEU A 10 -26.95 23.68 37.71
C LEU A 10 -27.63 23.20 36.40
N LEU A 11 -28.37 24.08 35.71
CA LEU A 11 -28.96 23.81 34.39
C LEU A 11 -28.01 24.12 33.22
N LEU A 12 -26.87 24.76 33.52
CA LEU A 12 -25.70 24.86 32.63
C LEU A 12 -24.70 23.72 32.86
N SER A 13 -25.14 22.62 33.49
CA SER A 13 -24.54 21.30 33.26
C SER A 13 -24.74 21.01 31.78
N ALA A 14 -23.80 21.47 30.95
CA ALA A 14 -23.71 21.12 29.57
C ALA A 14 -23.97 19.62 29.48
N ASN A 15 -25.01 19.23 28.76
CA ASN A 15 -25.00 17.96 28.08
C ASN A 15 -23.76 18.04 27.17
N LEU A 16 -22.60 17.72 27.73
CA LEU A 16 -21.49 17.12 27.01
C LEU A 16 -22.08 15.83 26.46
N GLN A 17 -22.89 15.95 25.40
CA GLN A 17 -23.27 14.84 24.54
C GLN A 17 -21.95 14.13 24.28
N ALA A 18 -21.89 12.86 24.67
CA ALA A 18 -20.69 12.06 24.53
C ALA A 18 -20.37 11.93 23.04
N ALA A 19 -19.57 12.88 22.55
CA ALA A 19 -19.26 13.02 21.15
C ALA A 19 -18.04 12.15 20.86
N ILE A 20 -18.25 11.08 20.11
CA ILE A 20 -17.20 10.19 19.63
C ILE A 20 -16.81 10.58 18.19
N PRO A 21 -15.58 10.30 17.74
CA PRO A 21 -15.17 10.54 16.37
C PRO A 21 -16.04 9.74 15.40
N ALA A 22 -16.54 10.38 14.35
CA ALA A 22 -17.33 9.68 13.33
C ALA A 22 -16.47 8.64 12.58
N THR A 23 -17.10 7.55 12.11
CA THR A 23 -16.40 6.53 11.30
C THR A 23 -15.66 7.15 10.11
N PRO A 24 -14.41 6.73 9.83
CA PRO A 24 -13.66 7.27 8.70
C PRO A 24 -14.22 6.79 7.36
N VAL A 25 -13.79 7.41 6.27
CA VAL A 25 -13.91 6.78 4.95
C VAL A 25 -13.01 5.54 4.95
N MET A 26 -13.56 4.40 4.57
CA MET A 26 -12.86 3.14 4.43
C MET A 26 -12.93 2.63 3.00
N THR A 27 -12.00 1.76 2.62
CA THR A 27 -11.90 1.18 1.28
C THR A 27 -12.21 -0.31 1.34
N VAL A 28 -13.08 -0.76 0.44
CA VAL A 28 -13.31 -2.19 0.19
C VAL A 28 -12.04 -2.80 -0.40
N TYR A 29 -11.37 -3.70 0.31
CA TYR A 29 -10.09 -4.26 -0.12
C TYR A 29 -9.83 -5.66 0.43
N GLN A 30 -9.29 -6.53 -0.42
CA GLN A 30 -8.74 -7.81 -0.03
C GLN A 30 -7.50 -8.09 -0.89
N PHE A 31 -6.32 -8.16 -0.27
CA PHE A 31 -5.08 -8.43 -0.99
C PHE A 31 -5.19 -9.71 -1.81
N ASN A 32 -4.92 -9.61 -3.12
CA ASN A 32 -5.04 -10.70 -4.08
C ASN A 32 -6.41 -11.42 -4.05
N GLY A 33 -7.46 -10.72 -3.65
CA GLY A 33 -8.84 -11.19 -3.65
C GLY A 33 -9.53 -11.00 -5.01
N PRO A 34 -10.79 -11.46 -5.15
CA PRO A 34 -11.59 -11.24 -6.35
C PRO A 34 -11.90 -9.76 -6.54
N ASP A 35 -12.26 -9.38 -7.77
CA ASP A 35 -12.60 -8.00 -8.12
C ASP A 35 -13.79 -7.43 -7.30
N GLY A 36 -14.76 -8.29 -6.94
CA GLY A 36 -15.94 -7.90 -6.18
C GLY A 36 -16.04 -8.65 -4.85
N LEU A 37 -16.22 -7.90 -3.75
CA LEU A 37 -16.48 -8.44 -2.42
C LEU A 37 -17.98 -8.40 -2.09
N PRO A 38 -18.56 -9.47 -1.54
CA PRO A 38 -20.00 -9.57 -1.36
C PRO A 38 -20.51 -8.65 -0.25
N TYR A 39 -21.69 -8.09 -0.47
CA TYR A 39 -22.54 -7.49 0.57
C TYR A 39 -23.88 -8.22 0.63
N TYR A 40 -24.61 -8.01 1.71
CA TYR A 40 -25.84 -8.73 2.05
C TYR A 40 -26.95 -7.75 2.39
N ASP A 41 -28.20 -8.12 2.11
CA ASP A 41 -29.34 -7.43 2.68
C ASP A 41 -29.35 -7.63 4.21
N ALA A 42 -29.54 -6.56 4.97
CA ALA A 42 -29.41 -6.57 6.43
C ALA A 42 -30.41 -7.51 7.11
N ASP A 43 -31.66 -7.52 6.63
CA ASP A 43 -32.73 -8.31 7.25
C ASP A 43 -32.57 -9.80 6.92
N SER A 44 -32.15 -10.10 5.68
CA SER A 44 -31.79 -11.44 5.26
C SER A 44 -30.56 -11.96 6.00
N PHE A 45 -29.54 -11.12 6.20
CA PHE A 45 -28.35 -11.45 6.99
C PHE A 45 -28.71 -11.73 8.45
N ALA A 46 -29.58 -10.92 9.06
CA ALA A 46 -30.01 -11.12 10.44
C ALA A 46 -30.69 -12.48 10.66
N ARG A 47 -31.41 -12.99 9.66
CA ARG A 47 -32.07 -14.31 9.72
C ARG A 47 -31.15 -15.48 9.37
N ASN A 48 -30.34 -15.32 8.32
CA ASN A 48 -29.67 -16.44 7.65
C ASN A 48 -28.14 -16.31 7.59
N GLY A 49 -27.56 -15.29 8.22
CA GLY A 49 -26.14 -14.96 8.13
C GLY A 49 -25.67 -14.64 6.70
N ALA A 50 -24.37 -14.82 6.47
CA ALA A 50 -23.71 -14.54 5.19
C ALA A 50 -23.93 -15.62 4.11
N SER A 51 -25.17 -16.11 3.95
CA SER A 51 -25.50 -17.24 3.07
C SER A 51 -25.81 -16.85 1.63
N ARG A 52 -26.53 -15.73 1.41
CA ARG A 52 -26.92 -15.28 0.06
C ARG A 52 -26.58 -13.80 -0.14
N PRO A 53 -25.51 -13.48 -0.90
CA PRO A 53 -25.17 -12.10 -1.21
C PRO A 53 -26.29 -11.37 -1.94
N ALA A 54 -26.48 -10.09 -1.61
CA ALA A 54 -27.38 -9.18 -2.33
C ALA A 54 -26.67 -8.48 -3.51
N GLY A 55 -25.34 -8.47 -3.52
CA GLY A 55 -24.51 -7.96 -4.61
C GLY A 55 -23.04 -7.89 -4.21
N THR A 56 -22.24 -7.16 -4.97
CA THR A 56 -20.81 -6.95 -4.70
C THR A 56 -20.39 -5.49 -4.79
N LEU A 57 -19.41 -5.12 -3.97
CA LEU A 57 -18.64 -3.87 -4.11
C LEU A 57 -17.29 -4.19 -4.74
N PHE A 58 -16.87 -3.38 -5.71
CA PHE A 58 -15.59 -3.59 -6.40
C PHE A 58 -14.42 -3.21 -5.47
N GLN A 59 -13.28 -3.89 -5.58
CA GLN A 59 -12.07 -3.54 -4.82
C GLN A 59 -11.66 -2.09 -5.10
N GLY A 60 -11.44 -1.31 -4.03
CA GLY A 60 -11.20 0.12 -4.08
C GLY A 60 -12.43 1.00 -3.93
N THR A 61 -13.64 0.41 -3.84
CA THR A 61 -14.85 1.18 -3.49
C THR A 61 -14.64 1.86 -2.15
N SER A 62 -14.75 3.19 -2.12
CA SER A 62 -14.64 3.98 -0.90
C SER A 62 -16.02 4.13 -0.28
N VAL A 63 -16.14 3.84 1.00
CA VAL A 63 -17.40 3.82 1.75
C VAL A 63 -17.28 4.50 3.10
N ILE A 64 -18.40 5.01 3.62
CA ILE A 64 -18.53 5.42 5.02
C ILE A 64 -19.36 4.35 5.73
N PRO A 65 -18.76 3.57 6.66
CA PRO A 65 -19.48 2.50 7.33
C PRO A 65 -20.31 3.02 8.51
N CYS A 66 -21.35 2.27 8.86
CA CYS A 66 -22.20 2.47 10.03
C CYS A 66 -22.62 1.12 10.62
N LEU A 67 -22.99 1.09 11.90
CA LEU A 67 -23.49 -0.11 12.57
C LEU A 67 -24.98 -0.27 12.30
N MET A 68 -25.34 -1.40 11.69
CA MET A 68 -26.73 -1.76 11.46
C MET A 68 -27.32 -2.31 12.76
N ILE A 69 -28.30 -1.61 13.33
CA ILE A 69 -28.95 -2.02 14.58
C ILE A 69 -30.25 -2.77 14.27
N ARG A 70 -30.43 -3.95 14.87
CA ARG A 70 -31.64 -4.77 14.83
C ARG A 70 -31.94 -5.27 16.23
N ASN A 71 -33.19 -5.11 16.67
CA ASN A 71 -33.62 -5.51 18.02
C ASN A 71 -32.74 -4.92 19.14
N GLY A 72 -32.26 -3.70 18.96
CA GLY A 72 -31.40 -3.00 19.92
C GLY A 72 -29.92 -3.38 19.89
N GLU A 73 -29.51 -4.30 19.00
CA GLU A 73 -28.14 -4.82 18.92
C GLU A 73 -27.52 -4.64 17.52
N PRO A 74 -26.20 -4.44 17.40
CA PRO A 74 -25.52 -4.44 16.11
C PRO A 74 -25.48 -5.83 15.46
N LEU A 75 -25.62 -5.88 14.14
CA LEU A 75 -25.43 -7.12 13.39
C LEU A 75 -23.96 -7.57 13.44
N THR A 76 -23.72 -8.74 14.02
CA THR A 76 -22.39 -9.35 14.16
C THR A 76 -22.43 -10.82 13.77
N ASP A 77 -21.26 -11.38 13.41
CA ASP A 77 -21.10 -12.84 13.36
C ASP A 77 -20.95 -13.43 14.78
N LYS A 78 -20.88 -14.76 14.86
CA LYS A 78 -20.71 -15.50 16.13
C LYS A 78 -19.47 -15.10 16.94
N SER A 79 -18.45 -14.53 16.30
CA SER A 79 -17.22 -14.06 16.95
C SER A 79 -17.29 -12.60 17.39
N GLY A 80 -18.43 -11.93 17.19
CA GLY A 80 -18.60 -10.50 17.46
C GLY A 80 -18.06 -9.57 16.37
N THR A 81 -17.71 -10.11 15.20
CA THR A 81 -17.25 -9.27 14.07
C THR A 81 -18.45 -8.58 13.44
N PRO A 82 -18.47 -7.23 13.37
CA PRO A 82 -19.63 -6.52 12.85
C PRO A 82 -19.76 -6.62 11.33
N TYR A 83 -21.01 -6.78 10.87
CA TYR A 83 -21.41 -6.56 9.49
C TYR A 83 -22.02 -5.16 9.42
N VAL A 84 -21.29 -4.25 8.78
CA VAL A 84 -21.57 -2.81 8.81
C VAL A 84 -22.38 -2.40 7.59
N GLY A 85 -23.35 -1.52 7.79
CA GLY A 85 -23.95 -0.79 6.68
C GLY A 85 -22.97 0.21 6.08
N PHE A 86 -23.25 0.68 4.88
CA PHE A 86 -22.33 1.58 4.16
C PHE A 86 -23.04 2.57 3.25
N GLU A 87 -22.43 3.74 3.12
CA GLU A 87 -22.69 4.72 2.06
C GLU A 87 -21.49 4.71 1.10
N VAL A 88 -21.73 4.63 -0.22
CA VAL A 88 -20.65 4.67 -1.22
C VAL A 88 -20.26 6.11 -1.49
N VAL A 89 -18.97 6.41 -1.34
CA VAL A 89 -18.36 7.71 -1.66
C VAL A 89 -17.82 7.71 -3.09
N VAL A 90 -17.05 6.69 -3.46
CA VAL A 90 -16.49 6.52 -4.80
C VAL A 90 -16.58 5.05 -5.20
N ASP A 91 -17.16 4.77 -6.37
CA ASP A 91 -17.13 3.46 -7.02
C ASP A 91 -16.10 3.49 -8.16
N PRO A 92 -14.99 2.73 -8.07
CA PRO A 92 -13.93 2.77 -9.07
C PRO A 92 -14.38 2.37 -10.48
N ARG A 93 -15.50 1.64 -10.61
CA ARG A 93 -16.06 1.24 -11.92
C ARG A 93 -16.63 2.42 -12.71
N ARG A 94 -16.96 3.52 -12.03
CA ARG A 94 -17.59 4.72 -12.60
C ARG A 94 -16.80 5.99 -12.34
N ALA A 95 -15.75 5.89 -11.53
CA ALA A 95 -14.95 7.02 -11.12
C ALA A 95 -14.23 7.65 -12.30
N SER A 96 -14.17 8.98 -12.24
CA SER A 96 -13.49 9.89 -13.12
C SER A 96 -12.46 10.68 -12.32
N ARG A 97 -11.68 11.52 -12.99
CA ARG A 97 -10.72 12.42 -12.34
C ARG A 97 -11.32 13.24 -11.20
N GLY A 98 -12.54 13.75 -11.38
CA GLY A 98 -13.23 14.61 -10.39
C GLY A 98 -13.54 13.89 -9.07
N ASP A 99 -13.64 12.56 -9.10
CA ASP A 99 -13.91 11.75 -7.91
C ASP A 99 -12.72 11.71 -6.93
N THR A 100 -11.52 12.07 -7.40
CA THR A 100 -10.36 12.30 -6.53
C THR A 100 -10.66 13.34 -5.46
N ASP A 101 -11.29 14.45 -5.86
CA ASP A 101 -11.59 15.55 -4.94
C ASP A 101 -12.85 15.26 -4.11
N VAL A 102 -13.80 14.50 -4.66
CA VAL A 102 -14.95 13.97 -3.89
C VAL A 102 -14.44 13.12 -2.71
N PHE A 103 -13.52 12.18 -2.98
CA PHE A 103 -12.90 11.36 -1.94
C PHE A 103 -12.20 12.21 -0.88
N LYS A 104 -11.32 13.14 -1.30
CA LYS A 104 -10.57 14.00 -0.35
C LYS A 104 -11.49 14.83 0.54
N ARG A 105 -12.54 15.45 -0.04
CA ARG A 105 -13.53 16.20 0.74
C ARG A 105 -14.27 15.31 1.73
N ALA A 106 -14.62 14.09 1.34
CA ALA A 106 -15.27 13.14 2.23
C ALA A 106 -14.36 12.76 3.40
N VAL A 107 -13.09 12.46 3.15
CA VAL A 107 -12.09 12.14 4.20
C VAL A 107 -11.97 13.30 5.19
N GLU A 108 -11.73 14.52 4.72
CA GLU A 108 -11.54 15.68 5.60
C GLU A 108 -12.80 16.01 6.40
N ARG A 109 -13.99 15.94 5.78
CA ARG A 109 -15.26 16.10 6.49
C ARG A 109 -15.45 15.07 7.60
N ARG A 110 -15.04 13.82 7.39
CA ARG A 110 -15.18 12.76 8.41
C ARG A 110 -14.20 12.94 9.57
N LYS A 111 -12.96 13.39 9.30
CA LYS A 111 -11.95 13.66 10.34
C LYS A 111 -12.41 14.70 11.37
N SER A 112 -13.12 15.74 10.92
CA SER A 112 -13.58 16.81 11.80
C SER A 112 -14.92 16.53 12.50
N LEU A 113 -15.60 15.44 12.15
CA LEU A 113 -16.96 15.18 12.61
C LEU A 113 -16.96 14.35 13.90
N GLN A 114 -17.76 14.79 14.87
CA GLN A 114 -18.12 13.99 16.03
C GLN A 114 -19.61 13.63 15.99
N VAL A 115 -19.96 12.48 16.55
CA VAL A 115 -21.31 11.90 16.57
C VAL A 115 -21.57 11.25 17.92
N GLU A 116 -22.83 10.99 18.24
CA GLU A 116 -23.20 10.29 19.48
C GLU A 116 -22.93 8.78 19.38
N ASN A 117 -23.26 8.20 18.22
CA ASN A 117 -23.07 6.78 17.92
C ASN A 117 -22.80 6.58 16.42
N HIS A 118 -22.42 5.36 16.04
CA HIS A 118 -22.14 4.99 14.66
C HIS A 118 -23.33 4.30 13.98
N HIS A 119 -24.56 4.50 14.46
CA HIS A 119 -25.72 3.78 13.92
C HIS A 119 -26.01 4.17 12.47
N CYS A 120 -26.48 3.21 11.69
CA CYS A 120 -26.94 3.49 10.34
C CYS A 120 -28.22 4.31 10.33
N SER A 121 -28.34 5.21 9.35
CA SER A 121 -29.64 5.83 9.05
C SER A 121 -30.65 4.79 8.56
N SER A 122 -31.93 5.13 8.67
CA SER A 122 -33.05 4.29 8.21
C SER A 122 -33.08 4.05 6.69
N ARG A 123 -32.18 4.66 5.91
CA ARG A 123 -32.06 4.46 4.46
C ARG A 123 -31.11 3.32 4.09
N VAL A 124 -30.22 2.94 4.99
CA VAL A 124 -29.26 1.86 4.72
C VAL A 124 -29.97 0.51 4.80
N ARG A 125 -29.75 -0.34 3.81
CA ARG A 125 -30.38 -1.67 3.70
C ARG A 125 -29.37 -2.81 3.63
N ASN A 126 -28.17 -2.53 3.13
CA ASN A 126 -27.14 -3.54 2.91
C ASN A 126 -26.06 -3.48 3.99
N VAL A 127 -25.43 -4.61 4.25
CA VAL A 127 -24.28 -4.76 5.15
C VAL A 127 -23.14 -5.52 4.48
N ILE A 128 -21.91 -5.20 4.88
CA ILE A 128 -20.68 -5.88 4.44
C ILE A 128 -19.85 -6.25 5.67
N ASP A 129 -19.09 -7.35 5.56
CA ASP A 129 -18.11 -7.73 6.57
C ASP A 129 -17.05 -6.63 6.72
N VAL A 130 -16.91 -6.08 7.93
CA VAL A 130 -15.93 -5.03 8.23
C VAL A 130 -14.49 -5.45 7.93
N ARG A 131 -14.17 -6.75 7.94
CA ARG A 131 -12.83 -7.27 7.62
C ARG A 131 -12.41 -7.00 6.17
N ASN A 132 -13.38 -6.69 5.31
CA ASN A 132 -13.15 -6.30 3.93
C ASN A 132 -12.99 -4.78 3.77
N LEU A 133 -13.04 -4.01 4.86
CA LEU A 133 -12.88 -2.56 4.84
C LEU A 133 -11.56 -2.17 5.49
N TYR A 134 -10.83 -1.24 4.87
CA TYR A 134 -9.55 -0.73 5.37
C TYR A 134 -9.58 0.79 5.45
N ALA A 135 -9.07 1.37 6.54
CA ALA A 135 -8.96 2.82 6.71
C ALA A 135 -7.76 3.36 5.92
N LEU A 136 -7.94 3.55 4.61
CA LEU A 136 -6.89 4.01 3.70
C LEU A 136 -7.25 5.41 3.20
N GLU A 137 -6.43 6.40 3.54
CA GLU A 137 -6.65 7.79 3.13
C GLU A 137 -6.05 8.09 1.73
N LYS A 138 -5.89 7.05 0.90
CA LYS A 138 -5.31 7.17 -0.44
C LYS A 138 -6.42 7.36 -1.47
N ALA A 139 -6.45 8.56 -2.06
CA ALA A 139 -7.42 8.89 -3.09
C ALA A 139 -7.14 8.12 -4.39
N PRO A 140 -8.16 7.88 -5.22
CA PRO A 140 -7.97 7.44 -6.60
C PRO A 140 -6.97 8.33 -7.35
N PHE A 141 -6.13 7.71 -8.17
CA PHE A 141 -5.08 8.40 -8.92
C PHE A 141 -5.40 8.45 -10.41
N PHE A 142 -5.35 9.65 -10.98
CA PHE A 142 -5.48 9.90 -12.42
C PHE A 142 -4.36 10.82 -12.91
N ASP A 143 -3.68 10.43 -13.99
CA ASP A 143 -2.65 11.26 -14.63
C ASP A 143 -3.23 12.59 -15.07
N PRO A 144 -2.53 13.74 -14.96
CA PRO A 144 -2.94 15.01 -15.56
C PRO A 144 -3.36 14.87 -17.03
N PRO A 145 -4.33 15.66 -17.51
CA PRO A 145 -4.72 15.62 -18.92
C PRO A 145 -3.51 15.88 -19.83
N GLY A 146 -3.51 15.31 -21.03
CA GLY A 146 -2.53 15.65 -22.07
C GLY A 146 -2.63 17.11 -22.44
N SER A 147 -1.52 17.86 -22.41
CA SER A 147 -1.48 19.20 -23.01
C SER A 147 -1.22 19.16 -24.53
N GLY A 148 -0.89 17.99 -25.08
CA GLY A 148 -0.53 17.81 -26.49
C GLY A 148 0.81 18.46 -26.89
N GLY A 149 1.52 19.07 -25.94
CA GLY A 149 2.80 19.74 -26.17
C GLY A 149 4.00 18.93 -25.70
N GLY A 150 5.14 19.11 -26.36
CA GLY A 150 6.43 18.57 -25.94
C GLY A 150 7.11 17.73 -27.01
N ARG A 151 8.34 18.12 -27.38
CA ARG A 151 9.24 17.23 -28.12
C ARG A 151 9.68 16.14 -27.15
N GLY A 152 9.45 14.87 -27.49
CA GLY A 152 9.92 13.75 -26.70
C GLY A 152 11.43 13.83 -26.48
N GLU A 153 11.87 13.67 -25.23
CA GLU A 153 13.29 13.49 -24.93
C GLU A 153 13.83 12.31 -25.75
N ARG A 154 15.01 12.47 -26.34
CA ARG A 154 15.70 11.35 -27.01
C ARG A 154 16.09 10.36 -25.91
N GLY A 155 15.56 9.14 -26.00
CA GLY A 155 15.96 8.05 -25.11
C GLY A 155 17.47 7.78 -25.20
N GLY A 156 18.07 7.33 -24.10
CA GLY A 156 19.50 7.02 -24.01
C GLY A 156 19.92 5.75 -24.74
N SER A 157 18.96 4.90 -25.12
CA SER A 157 19.12 3.64 -25.85
C SER A 157 17.96 3.43 -26.83
N GLU A 158 18.03 2.36 -27.62
CA GLU A 158 16.89 1.92 -28.46
C GLU A 158 15.67 1.54 -27.63
N LEU A 159 15.85 0.78 -26.53
CA LEU A 159 14.73 0.34 -25.68
C LEU A 159 14.08 1.51 -24.96
N ASP A 160 14.88 2.41 -24.35
CA ASP A 160 14.38 3.63 -23.69
C ASP A 160 13.59 4.50 -24.67
N ARG A 161 14.07 4.67 -25.91
CA ARG A 161 13.34 5.41 -26.95
C ARG A 161 11.95 4.81 -27.21
N ILE A 162 11.84 3.48 -27.27
CA ILE A 162 10.56 2.79 -27.48
C ILE A 162 9.65 2.96 -26.26
N VAL A 163 10.19 2.82 -25.04
CA VAL A 163 9.43 3.02 -23.80
C VAL A 163 8.86 4.44 -23.73
N ARG A 164 9.68 5.47 -24.00
CA ARG A 164 9.21 6.86 -24.05
C ARG A 164 8.15 7.08 -25.13
N ALA A 165 8.30 6.46 -26.30
CA ALA A 165 7.29 6.53 -27.36
C ALA A 165 5.96 5.90 -26.94
N PHE A 166 5.97 4.79 -26.18
CA PHE A 166 4.77 4.21 -25.60
C PHE A 166 4.12 5.15 -24.58
N HIS A 167 4.89 5.73 -23.67
CA HIS A 167 4.36 6.67 -22.67
C HIS A 167 3.73 7.92 -23.29
N ALA A 168 4.25 8.38 -24.44
CA ALA A 168 3.69 9.50 -25.19
C ALA A 168 2.47 9.11 -26.05
N SER A 169 2.07 7.83 -26.09
CA SER A 169 1.03 7.33 -26.98
C SER A 169 -0.38 7.42 -26.38
N SER A 170 -1.39 7.40 -27.25
CA SER A 170 -2.80 7.32 -26.83
C SER A 170 -3.15 5.98 -26.20
N GLU A 171 -2.45 4.89 -26.54
CA GLU A 171 -2.60 3.59 -25.90
C GLU A 171 -2.25 3.67 -24.41
N CYS A 172 -1.12 4.28 -24.03
CA CYS A 172 -0.79 4.48 -22.61
C CYS A 172 -1.81 5.37 -21.92
N ALA A 173 -2.18 6.50 -22.54
CA ALA A 173 -3.16 7.43 -21.98
C ALA A 173 -4.52 6.75 -21.70
N GLY A 174 -4.96 5.87 -22.60
CA GLY A 174 -6.21 5.12 -22.47
C GLY A 174 -6.26 4.21 -21.25
N VAL A 175 -5.13 3.64 -20.79
CA VAL A 175 -5.07 2.80 -19.58
C VAL A 175 -5.52 3.58 -18.34
N ASN A 176 -5.12 4.84 -18.26
CA ASN A 176 -5.33 5.67 -17.07
C ASN A 176 -6.65 6.46 -17.10
N ALA A 177 -7.49 6.27 -18.14
CA ALA A 177 -8.80 6.90 -18.25
C ALA A 177 -9.83 6.31 -17.27
N GLY A 178 -9.72 5.02 -16.95
CA GLY A 178 -10.48 4.35 -15.89
C GLY A 178 -9.58 3.92 -14.73
N LEU A 179 -10.17 3.41 -13.64
CA LEU A 179 -9.44 2.88 -12.48
C LEU A 179 -9.30 1.36 -12.50
N THR A 180 -10.28 0.65 -13.06
CA THR A 180 -10.37 -0.80 -12.93
C THR A 180 -9.52 -1.54 -13.96
N HIS A 181 -8.93 -2.67 -13.58
CA HIS A 181 -8.20 -3.57 -14.47
C HIS A 181 -7.03 -2.91 -15.20
N ARG A 182 -6.40 -1.90 -14.58
CA ARG A 182 -5.31 -1.14 -15.20
C ARG A 182 -4.10 -1.99 -15.56
N ARG A 183 -3.82 -3.05 -14.80
CA ARG A 183 -2.76 -4.01 -15.12
C ARG A 183 -3.01 -4.71 -16.45
N GLN A 184 -4.19 -5.31 -16.64
CA GLN A 184 -4.58 -5.96 -17.89
C GLN A 184 -4.75 -4.92 -19.02
N GLY A 185 -5.22 -3.71 -18.69
CA GLY A 185 -5.29 -2.58 -19.61
C GLY A 185 -3.92 -2.19 -20.16
N LEU A 186 -2.90 -2.09 -19.30
CA LEU A 186 -1.52 -1.76 -19.67
C LEU A 186 -0.91 -2.81 -20.59
N GLU A 187 -1.17 -4.09 -20.33
CA GLU A 187 -0.75 -5.17 -21.22
C GLU A 187 -1.38 -5.06 -22.61
N ARG A 188 -2.70 -4.85 -22.68
CA ARG A 188 -3.40 -4.65 -23.97
C ARG A 188 -2.88 -3.43 -24.70
N ALA A 189 -2.69 -2.31 -24.00
CA ALA A 189 -2.16 -1.08 -24.57
C ALA A 189 -0.77 -1.28 -25.19
N TRP A 190 0.14 -1.97 -24.50
CA TRP A 190 1.45 -2.33 -25.05
C TRP A 190 1.32 -3.22 -26.29
N ASN A 191 0.48 -4.25 -26.25
CA ASN A 191 0.29 -5.15 -27.39
C ASN A 191 -0.26 -4.40 -28.62
N THR A 192 -1.23 -3.51 -28.43
CA THR A 192 -1.75 -2.64 -29.49
C THR A 192 -0.69 -1.68 -30.02
N PHE A 193 0.07 -1.04 -29.14
CA PHE A 193 1.15 -0.14 -29.52
C PHE A 193 2.22 -0.85 -30.36
N MET A 194 2.70 -2.02 -29.92
CA MET A 194 3.68 -2.82 -30.67
C MET A 194 3.14 -3.25 -32.04
N GLY A 195 1.85 -3.58 -32.14
CA GLY A 195 1.21 -3.91 -33.42
C GLY A 195 1.17 -2.75 -34.40
N LYS A 196 0.99 -1.52 -33.91
CA LYS A 196 0.97 -0.30 -34.74
C LYS A 196 2.34 0.28 -35.02
N ARG A 197 3.31 0.03 -34.14
CA ARG A 197 4.65 0.66 -34.16
C ARG A 197 5.77 -0.31 -34.50
N SER A 198 5.52 -1.20 -35.46
CA SER A 198 6.55 -2.08 -36.02
C SER A 198 7.70 -1.32 -36.69
N ASP A 199 7.49 -0.04 -37.03
CA ASP A 199 8.52 0.89 -37.50
C ASP A 199 9.61 1.17 -36.46
N LEU A 200 9.32 1.00 -35.17
CA LEU A 200 10.25 1.34 -34.08
C LEU A 200 11.30 0.27 -33.79
N GLY A 201 11.14 -0.95 -34.29
CA GLY A 201 12.08 -2.04 -34.10
C GLY A 201 11.50 -3.43 -34.36
N SER A 202 12.35 -4.45 -34.26
CA SER A 202 11.93 -5.85 -34.39
C SER A 202 10.91 -6.27 -33.31
N LYS A 203 10.17 -7.36 -33.53
CA LYS A 203 9.29 -7.95 -32.51
C LYS A 203 10.02 -8.21 -31.19
N THR A 204 11.26 -8.70 -31.26
CA THR A 204 12.10 -8.95 -30.08
C THR A 204 12.46 -7.65 -29.36
N THR A 205 12.84 -6.60 -30.11
CA THR A 205 13.17 -5.28 -29.54
C THR A 205 11.95 -4.66 -28.85
N LEU A 206 10.78 -4.70 -29.49
CA LEU A 206 9.52 -4.20 -28.92
C LEU A 206 9.13 -4.94 -27.64
N ALA A 207 9.24 -6.28 -27.63
CA ALA A 207 8.99 -7.09 -26.45
C ALA A 207 9.96 -6.75 -25.30
N ARG A 208 11.25 -6.55 -25.60
CA ARG A 208 12.25 -6.14 -24.60
C ARG A 208 11.96 -4.75 -24.02
N ALA A 209 11.48 -3.81 -24.83
CA ALA A 209 11.06 -2.49 -24.37
C ALA A 209 9.86 -2.57 -23.43
N LYS A 210 8.84 -3.38 -23.77
CA LYS A 210 7.72 -3.69 -22.86
C LYS A 210 8.21 -4.26 -21.53
N HIS A 211 9.06 -5.28 -21.57
CA HIS A 211 9.64 -5.90 -20.37
C HIS A 211 10.44 -4.90 -19.52
N LEU A 212 11.21 -4.01 -20.16
CA LEU A 212 11.94 -2.95 -19.48
C LEU A 212 10.99 -1.98 -18.77
N ASP A 213 9.91 -1.53 -19.41
CA ASP A 213 8.91 -0.66 -18.79
C ASP A 213 8.30 -1.28 -17.52
N TYR A 214 7.87 -2.54 -17.59
CA TYR A 214 7.31 -3.26 -16.43
C TYR A 214 8.31 -3.43 -15.28
N ALA A 215 9.57 -3.76 -15.59
CA ALA A 215 10.62 -3.86 -14.60
C ALA A 215 10.92 -2.49 -13.96
N MET A 216 10.98 -1.43 -14.76
CA MET A 216 11.21 -0.05 -14.30
C MET A 216 10.07 0.47 -13.43
N ARG A 217 8.81 0.23 -13.81
CA ARG A 217 7.63 0.56 -12.97
C ARG A 217 7.74 -0.11 -11.61
N THR A 218 8.05 -1.40 -11.58
CA THR A 218 8.18 -2.13 -10.32
C THR A 218 9.34 -1.60 -9.49
N ALA A 219 10.52 -1.43 -10.09
CA ALA A 219 11.70 -0.90 -9.40
C ALA A 219 11.47 0.50 -8.83
N LEU A 220 10.87 1.42 -9.59
CA LEU A 220 10.63 2.80 -9.14
C LEU A 220 9.66 2.88 -7.96
N TYR A 221 8.60 2.07 -7.97
CA TYR A 221 7.60 2.12 -6.92
C TYR A 221 7.99 1.30 -5.67
N GLU A 222 8.60 0.13 -5.84
CA GLU A 222 9.11 -0.70 -4.73
C GLU A 222 10.37 -0.07 -4.10
N GLY A 223 11.24 0.57 -4.90
CA GLY A 223 12.47 1.24 -4.45
C GLY A 223 12.27 2.62 -3.83
N HIS A 224 11.07 2.86 -3.27
CA HIS A 224 10.66 4.07 -2.57
C HIS A 224 10.91 5.38 -3.32
N ILE A 225 9.89 5.88 -4.01
CA ILE A 225 9.87 7.19 -4.69
C ILE A 225 10.42 8.32 -3.80
N GLY A 226 10.18 8.25 -2.49
CA GLY A 226 10.69 9.19 -1.49
C GLY A 226 12.21 9.36 -1.56
N ARG A 227 13.00 8.27 -1.65
CA ARG A 227 14.47 8.31 -1.68
C ARG A 227 15.04 9.05 -2.90
N GLY A 228 14.24 9.23 -3.94
CA GLY A 228 14.66 9.94 -5.14
C GLY A 228 15.89 9.31 -5.77
N CYS A 229 16.86 10.16 -6.10
CA CYS A 229 18.04 9.79 -6.85
C CYS A 229 19.30 9.69 -5.97
N ASN A 230 19.14 9.49 -4.66
CA ASN A 230 20.28 9.23 -3.79
C ASN A 230 20.90 7.85 -4.11
N ALA A 231 22.17 7.64 -3.73
CA ALA A 231 22.89 6.41 -4.06
C ALA A 231 22.19 5.15 -3.54
N TYR A 232 21.72 5.17 -2.29
CA TYR A 232 21.08 4.02 -1.65
C TYR A 232 19.80 3.60 -2.40
N GLY A 233 18.91 4.54 -2.71
CA GLY A 233 17.69 4.28 -3.47
C GLY A 233 17.95 3.84 -4.91
N ALA A 234 18.99 4.37 -5.56
CA ALA A 234 19.42 3.88 -6.87
C ALA A 234 19.91 2.43 -6.82
N CYS A 235 20.66 2.06 -5.77
CA CYS A 235 21.09 0.68 -5.56
C CYS A 235 19.92 -0.26 -5.25
N GLU A 236 18.96 0.14 -4.40
CA GLU A 236 17.73 -0.63 -4.16
C GLU A 236 16.97 -0.91 -5.47
N ARG A 237 16.82 0.09 -6.34
CA ARG A 237 16.18 -0.10 -7.66
C ARG A 237 16.93 -1.12 -8.50
N ASN A 238 18.25 -1.05 -8.58
CA ASN A 238 19.07 -2.03 -9.30
C ASN A 238 18.91 -3.45 -8.70
N ILE A 239 18.84 -3.57 -7.38
CA ILE A 239 18.59 -4.84 -6.68
C ILE A 239 17.20 -5.40 -7.02
N ILE A 240 16.16 -4.55 -7.08
CA ILE A 240 14.81 -4.98 -7.47
C ILE A 240 14.81 -5.48 -8.92
N VAL A 241 15.49 -4.78 -9.84
CA VAL A 241 15.64 -5.24 -11.25
C VAL A 241 16.41 -6.57 -11.30
N LEU A 242 17.46 -6.75 -10.50
CA LEU A 242 18.20 -8.01 -10.41
C LEU A 242 17.32 -9.15 -9.87
N SER A 243 16.50 -8.90 -8.84
CA SER A 243 15.53 -9.87 -8.33
C SER A 243 14.52 -10.28 -9.41
N ILE A 244 13.99 -9.32 -10.19
CA ILE A 244 13.09 -9.61 -11.32
C ILE A 244 13.80 -10.50 -12.34
N ARG A 245 15.02 -10.13 -12.74
CA ARG A 245 15.84 -10.90 -13.69
C ARG A 245 16.02 -12.35 -13.23
N ASN A 246 16.47 -12.54 -11.99
CA ASN A 246 16.83 -13.86 -11.48
C ASN A 246 15.61 -14.74 -11.20
N ARG A 247 14.48 -14.16 -10.84
CA ARG A 247 13.20 -14.88 -10.77
C ARG A 247 12.75 -15.36 -12.17
N ALA A 248 12.89 -14.52 -13.19
CA ALA A 248 12.47 -14.88 -14.55
C ALA A 248 13.44 -15.82 -15.28
N VAL A 249 14.75 -15.71 -15.07
CA VAL A 249 15.76 -16.55 -15.74
C VAL A 249 16.12 -17.78 -14.92
N GLY A 250 16.24 -17.65 -13.60
CA GLY A 250 16.78 -18.69 -12.73
C GLY A 250 15.73 -19.57 -12.05
N GLN A 251 14.48 -19.11 -11.90
CA GLN A 251 13.41 -19.87 -11.25
C GLN A 251 12.04 -19.46 -11.82
N CYS A 252 11.88 -19.62 -13.13
CA CYS A 252 10.63 -19.33 -13.81
C CYS A 252 9.58 -20.40 -13.48
N TYR A 253 8.51 -20.02 -12.79
CA TYR A 253 7.33 -20.88 -12.65
C TYR A 253 6.04 -20.06 -12.64
N ALA A 254 4.98 -20.64 -13.20
CA ALA A 254 3.69 -19.99 -13.39
C ALA A 254 3.10 -19.41 -12.08
N GLY A 255 3.36 -20.07 -10.94
CA GLY A 255 2.94 -19.61 -9.60
C GLY A 255 3.53 -18.27 -9.15
N ARG A 256 4.65 -17.81 -9.73
CA ARG A 256 5.25 -16.47 -9.49
C ARG A 256 5.11 -15.53 -10.68
N GLY A 257 4.30 -15.92 -11.67
CA GLY A 257 3.99 -15.08 -12.82
C GLY A 257 5.03 -15.09 -13.89
N CYS A 258 5.86 -16.12 -13.94
CA CYS A 258 6.73 -16.34 -15.08
C CYS A 258 6.10 -17.41 -15.96
N ASP A 259 5.68 -17.04 -17.17
CA ASP A 259 5.09 -18.00 -18.12
C ASP A 259 6.16 -18.70 -18.97
N PHE A 260 7.32 -18.07 -19.17
CA PHE A 260 8.48 -18.62 -19.87
C PHE A 260 9.79 -18.02 -19.36
N PRO A 261 10.94 -18.72 -19.44
CA PRO A 261 12.22 -18.17 -19.01
C PRO A 261 12.53 -16.81 -19.67
N GLY A 262 12.73 -15.77 -18.86
CA GLY A 262 12.92 -14.39 -19.33
C GLY A 262 11.64 -13.55 -19.44
N ASP A 263 10.49 -14.06 -18.96
CA ASP A 263 9.24 -13.30 -18.80
C ASP A 263 9.36 -12.26 -17.66
N PHE A 264 10.09 -11.18 -17.94
CA PHE A 264 10.26 -10.08 -16.99
C PHE A 264 8.96 -9.31 -16.75
N GLN A 265 8.07 -9.22 -17.75
CA GLN A 265 6.75 -8.58 -17.58
C GLN A 265 5.94 -9.30 -16.50
N GLY A 266 5.78 -10.61 -16.64
CA GLY A 266 4.96 -11.39 -15.74
C GLY A 266 5.55 -11.42 -14.32
N VAL A 267 6.86 -11.62 -14.20
CA VAL A 267 7.57 -11.61 -12.90
C VAL A 267 7.52 -10.25 -12.22
N ALA A 268 7.53 -9.15 -12.97
CA ALA A 268 7.43 -7.80 -12.40
C ALA A 268 5.98 -7.46 -11.98
N SER A 269 4.98 -7.91 -12.73
CA SER A 269 3.59 -7.40 -12.60
C SER A 269 2.57 -8.36 -12.01
N LYS A 270 2.87 -9.65 -11.84
CA LYS A 270 1.92 -10.55 -11.15
C LYS A 270 1.91 -10.24 -9.65
N PRO A 271 0.73 -10.02 -9.04
CA PRO A 271 0.64 -9.81 -7.59
C PRO A 271 1.36 -10.92 -6.84
N SER A 272 2.33 -10.51 -6.01
CA SER A 272 3.10 -11.41 -5.16
C SER A 272 3.58 -10.61 -3.96
N GLN A 273 4.31 -11.27 -3.04
CA GLN A 273 4.93 -10.56 -1.93
C GLN A 273 5.84 -9.39 -2.37
N TYR A 274 6.38 -9.43 -3.58
CA TYR A 274 7.39 -8.47 -4.08
C TYR A 274 6.84 -7.52 -5.16
N ASN A 275 5.58 -7.67 -5.54
CA ASN A 275 5.01 -6.96 -6.68
C ASN A 275 3.68 -6.33 -6.26
N ILE A 276 3.69 -5.03 -6.02
CA ILE A 276 2.56 -4.16 -5.64
C ILE A 276 1.49 -3.93 -6.73
N TRP A 277 1.30 -4.87 -7.64
CA TRP A 277 0.42 -4.73 -8.80
C TRP A 277 -1.01 -5.25 -8.58
N ASP A 278 -1.45 -5.37 -7.31
CA ASP A 278 -2.83 -5.74 -7.03
C ASP A 278 -3.82 -4.67 -7.52
N GLU A 279 -5.07 -5.09 -7.72
CA GLU A 279 -6.11 -4.27 -8.33
C GLU A 279 -6.25 -2.91 -7.64
N TYR A 280 -6.34 -2.88 -6.30
CA TYR A 280 -6.51 -1.63 -5.57
C TYR A 280 -5.28 -0.72 -5.65
N LEU A 281 -4.07 -1.27 -5.52
CA LEU A 281 -2.85 -0.47 -5.60
C LEU A 281 -2.70 0.21 -6.96
N THR A 282 -3.14 -0.42 -8.06
CA THR A 282 -3.13 0.23 -9.40
C THR A 282 -4.12 1.39 -9.54
N GLN A 283 -5.15 1.45 -8.69
CA GLN A 283 -6.15 2.53 -8.69
C GLN A 283 -5.66 3.78 -7.95
N ILE A 284 -4.93 3.60 -6.86
CA ILE A 284 -4.53 4.70 -5.96
C ILE A 284 -3.08 5.15 -6.15
N SER A 285 -2.30 4.41 -6.94
CA SER A 285 -0.92 4.76 -7.27
C SER A 285 -0.81 5.21 -8.73
N GLY A 286 0.34 5.80 -9.07
CA GLY A 286 0.72 6.04 -10.46
C GLY A 286 1.41 4.84 -11.13
N LEU A 287 1.28 3.61 -10.61
CA LEU A 287 2.05 2.46 -11.12
C LEU A 287 1.87 2.22 -12.63
N THR A 288 0.66 2.47 -13.15
CA THR A 288 0.32 2.36 -14.58
C THR A 288 0.38 3.70 -15.32
N SER A 289 0.77 4.78 -14.65
CA SER A 289 0.84 6.13 -15.22
C SER A 289 1.75 6.20 -16.43
N CYS A 290 1.48 7.17 -17.30
CA CYS A 290 2.36 7.53 -18.39
C CYS A 290 3.43 8.53 -17.91
N TYR A 291 4.17 8.18 -16.84
CA TYR A 291 5.05 9.12 -16.13
C TYR A 291 6.22 9.71 -16.96
N LEU A 292 6.60 9.09 -18.07
CA LEU A 292 7.61 9.61 -19.03
C LEU A 292 7.05 10.56 -20.10
N ARG A 293 5.77 10.93 -20.00
CA ARG A 293 5.17 11.93 -20.89
C ARG A 293 5.96 13.25 -20.83
N PRO A 294 6.36 13.83 -21.98
CA PRO A 294 7.15 15.06 -21.99
C PRO A 294 6.43 16.25 -21.34
N ASP A 295 5.11 16.34 -21.48
CA ASP A 295 4.34 17.44 -20.89
C ASP A 295 4.21 17.39 -19.37
N LEU A 296 4.59 16.28 -18.74
CA LEU A 296 4.59 16.15 -17.28
C LEU A 296 5.89 16.66 -16.63
N ALA A 297 6.92 17.02 -17.42
CA ALA A 297 8.22 17.43 -16.88
C ALA A 297 8.17 18.69 -16.01
N GLY A 298 7.15 19.54 -16.17
CA GLY A 298 6.92 20.72 -15.33
C GLY A 298 6.27 20.41 -13.97
N ASN A 299 5.79 19.19 -13.75
CA ASN A 299 5.22 18.76 -12.48
C ASN A 299 6.29 18.10 -11.61
N ASP A 300 6.52 18.61 -10.38
CA ASP A 300 7.60 18.14 -9.51
C ASP A 300 7.60 16.63 -9.24
N TYR A 301 6.42 16.03 -9.06
CA TYR A 301 6.30 14.59 -8.84
C TYR A 301 6.77 13.80 -10.09
N TYR A 302 6.27 14.17 -11.28
CA TYR A 302 6.66 13.48 -12.51
C TYR A 302 8.11 13.79 -12.93
N ALA A 303 8.59 15.01 -12.73
CA ALA A 303 9.98 15.37 -12.95
C ALA A 303 10.93 14.50 -12.10
N LYS A 304 10.58 14.27 -10.82
CA LYS A 304 11.33 13.35 -9.94
C LYS A 304 11.27 11.91 -10.46
N MET A 305 10.09 11.43 -10.86
CA MET A 305 9.93 10.09 -11.45
C MET A 305 10.76 9.90 -12.72
N GLN A 306 10.73 10.88 -13.63
CA GLN A 306 11.51 10.88 -14.87
C GLN A 306 13.02 10.90 -14.59
N ALA A 307 13.47 11.68 -13.61
CA ALA A 307 14.87 11.72 -13.23
C ALA A 307 15.35 10.40 -12.59
N MET A 308 14.55 9.78 -11.73
CA MET A 308 14.84 8.44 -11.18
C MET A 308 14.88 7.38 -12.28
N TYR A 309 13.93 7.43 -13.22
CA TYR A 309 13.94 6.54 -14.39
C TYR A 309 15.23 6.71 -15.20
N ALA A 310 15.58 7.94 -15.57
CA ALA A 310 16.78 8.25 -16.36
C ALA A 310 18.08 7.82 -15.65
N GLN A 311 18.13 7.90 -14.32
CA GLN A 311 19.27 7.43 -13.54
C GLN A 311 19.41 5.90 -13.56
N THR A 312 18.29 5.18 -13.60
CA THR A 312 18.23 3.72 -13.38
C THR A 312 18.24 2.93 -14.69
N VAL A 313 17.64 3.46 -15.76
CA VAL A 313 17.43 2.73 -17.02
C VAL A 313 18.72 2.16 -17.64
N PRO A 314 19.89 2.84 -17.63
CA PRO A 314 21.10 2.27 -18.24
C PRO A 314 21.61 1.03 -17.51
N ASP A 315 21.50 1.00 -16.17
CA ASP A 315 21.87 -0.18 -15.38
C ASP A 315 20.80 -1.27 -15.53
N ALA A 316 19.51 -0.90 -15.56
CA ALA A 316 18.41 -1.85 -15.69
C ALA A 316 18.48 -2.67 -16.99
N GLU A 317 18.77 -2.02 -18.13
CA GLU A 317 18.95 -2.71 -19.40
C GLU A 317 20.08 -3.75 -19.35
N ARG A 318 21.21 -3.37 -18.74
CA ARG A 318 22.38 -4.23 -18.59
C ARG A 318 22.15 -5.37 -17.60
N ILE A 319 21.36 -5.15 -16.55
CA ILE A 319 20.95 -6.22 -15.63
C ILE A 319 20.05 -7.22 -16.37
N LEU A 320 19.02 -6.75 -17.07
CA LEU A 320 18.03 -7.61 -17.71
C LEU A 320 18.58 -8.35 -18.93
N TYR A 321 19.40 -7.69 -19.76
CA TYR A 321 19.79 -8.19 -21.08
C TYR A 321 21.30 -8.28 -21.31
N GLY A 322 22.11 -7.80 -20.38
CA GLY A 322 23.57 -7.83 -20.48
C GLY A 322 24.19 -9.15 -20.03
N SER A 323 25.51 -9.14 -19.96
CA SER A 323 26.35 -10.28 -19.61
C SER A 323 26.63 -10.40 -18.11
N ASP A 324 27.23 -11.51 -17.70
CA ASP A 324 27.75 -11.66 -16.32
C ASP A 324 28.87 -10.64 -16.01
N SER A 325 29.57 -10.11 -17.04
CA SER A 325 30.52 -9.00 -16.87
C SER A 325 29.80 -7.69 -16.51
N ASP A 326 28.63 -7.43 -17.10
CA ASP A 326 27.82 -6.27 -16.78
C ASP A 326 27.34 -6.30 -15.32
N LEU A 327 26.89 -7.47 -14.84
CA LEU A 327 26.51 -7.64 -13.44
C LEU A 327 27.67 -7.32 -12.48
N ARG A 328 28.90 -7.77 -12.79
CA ARG A 328 30.08 -7.45 -11.98
C ARG A 328 30.45 -5.98 -11.99
N GLN A 329 30.20 -5.27 -13.09
CA GLN A 329 30.47 -3.83 -13.18
C GLN A 329 29.45 -2.99 -12.41
N ILE A 330 28.17 -3.40 -12.44
CA ILE A 330 27.09 -2.71 -11.73
C ILE A 330 27.16 -3.00 -10.22
N PHE A 331 27.47 -4.26 -9.88
CA PHE A 331 27.59 -4.75 -8.51
C PHE A 331 29.04 -5.18 -8.18
N PRO A 332 29.99 -4.23 -8.08
CA PRO A 332 31.39 -4.55 -7.86
C PRO A 332 31.62 -5.20 -6.49
N GLY A 333 32.58 -6.13 -6.40
CA GLY A 333 32.95 -6.76 -5.12
C GLY A 333 31.98 -7.86 -4.65
N ASN A 334 30.85 -8.07 -5.31
CA ASN A 334 29.94 -9.18 -5.03
C ASN A 334 30.31 -10.45 -5.81
N GLY A 335 30.13 -11.62 -5.18
CA GLY A 335 30.26 -12.92 -5.85
C GLY A 335 29.19 -13.09 -6.93
N LEU A 336 29.57 -13.49 -8.14
CA LEU A 336 28.62 -13.67 -9.25
C LEU A 336 27.56 -14.74 -8.95
N ALA A 337 27.92 -15.79 -8.22
CA ALA A 337 26.98 -16.83 -7.79
C ALA A 337 25.89 -16.23 -6.88
N ASP A 338 26.28 -15.48 -5.85
CA ASP A 338 25.35 -14.77 -4.96
C ASP A 338 24.44 -13.81 -5.73
N LEU A 339 25.00 -13.04 -6.67
CA LEU A 339 24.22 -12.13 -7.52
C LEU A 339 23.18 -12.85 -8.39
N LYS A 340 23.45 -14.06 -8.87
CA LYS A 340 22.53 -14.84 -9.73
C LYS A 340 21.52 -15.64 -8.91
N GLU A 341 21.85 -15.97 -7.67
CA GLU A 341 20.97 -16.68 -6.73
C GLU A 341 20.00 -15.73 -6.01
N MET A 342 20.35 -14.44 -5.88
CA MET A 342 19.51 -13.45 -5.20
C MET A 342 18.18 -13.26 -5.94
N ARG A 343 17.10 -13.69 -5.31
CA ARG A 343 15.71 -13.59 -5.83
C ARG A 343 14.80 -12.81 -4.90
N HIS A 344 15.13 -12.76 -3.62
CA HIS A 344 14.28 -12.23 -2.56
C HIS A 344 14.94 -11.01 -1.95
N TYR A 345 14.13 -10.10 -1.44
CA TYR A 345 14.59 -9.03 -0.58
C TYR A 345 13.58 -8.80 0.55
N TYR A 346 14.09 -8.61 1.75
CA TYR A 346 13.31 -8.28 2.93
C TYR A 346 13.35 -6.78 3.16
N HIS A 347 12.18 -6.14 3.19
CA HIS A 347 12.06 -4.70 3.43
C HIS A 347 11.43 -4.47 4.81
N ALA A 348 12.28 -4.20 5.82
CA ALA A 348 11.85 -4.13 7.21
C ALA A 348 10.78 -3.06 7.50
N PRO A 349 10.87 -1.84 6.92
CA PRO A 349 9.87 -0.80 7.12
C PRO A 349 8.45 -1.19 6.69
N ALA A 350 8.30 -2.02 5.65
CA ALA A 350 6.98 -2.52 5.21
C ALA A 350 6.41 -3.67 6.05
N MET A 351 7.19 -4.22 6.98
CA MET A 351 6.70 -5.34 7.80
C MET A 351 5.71 -4.90 8.87
N GLY A 352 4.90 -5.85 9.34
CA GLY A 352 3.92 -5.62 10.38
C GLY A 352 4.52 -4.94 11.61
N LYS A 353 3.92 -3.82 12.03
CA LYS A 353 4.38 -3.04 13.19
C LYS A 353 4.08 -3.74 14.50
N CYS A 354 5.05 -3.68 15.41
CA CYS A 354 4.99 -4.26 16.74
C CYS A 354 5.27 -3.22 17.83
N PHE A 355 4.72 -3.43 19.01
CA PHE A 355 4.87 -2.54 20.17
C PHE A 355 5.16 -3.36 21.45
N PRO A 356 6.28 -4.11 21.51
CA PRO A 356 6.57 -5.01 22.64
C PRO A 356 6.78 -4.28 23.97
N ASN A 357 7.09 -2.98 23.92
CA ASN A 357 7.25 -2.13 25.10
C ASN A 357 5.93 -1.50 25.57
N HIS A 358 4.80 -1.89 24.99
CA HIS A 358 3.48 -1.40 25.36
C HIS A 358 2.57 -2.58 25.70
N ASP A 359 2.02 -2.54 26.91
CA ASP A 359 1.16 -3.61 27.40
C ASP A 359 -0.20 -3.58 26.70
N ARG A 360 -0.70 -4.79 26.38
CA ARG A 360 -2.11 -5.02 25.99
C ARG A 360 -2.54 -4.20 24.76
N VAL A 361 -1.64 -4.00 23.81
CA VAL A 361 -1.94 -3.37 22.52
C VAL A 361 -2.46 -4.41 21.54
N GLU A 362 -3.67 -4.20 21.02
CA GLU A 362 -4.30 -5.10 20.05
C GLU A 362 -4.75 -4.35 18.80
N TYR A 363 -4.64 -5.00 17.64
CA TYR A 363 -5.19 -4.50 16.38
C TYR A 363 -6.61 -5.01 16.19
N MET A 364 -7.58 -4.09 16.17
CA MET A 364 -8.98 -4.37 15.92
C MET A 364 -9.24 -4.33 14.40
N THR A 365 -9.33 -5.50 13.77
CA THR A 365 -9.84 -5.60 12.39
C THR A 365 -11.27 -5.08 12.29
N GLY A 366 -12.08 -5.40 13.30
CA GLY A 366 -13.42 -4.83 13.50
C GLY A 366 -14.05 -5.33 14.79
N ALA A 367 -14.56 -4.40 15.59
CA ALA A 367 -15.23 -4.64 16.86
C ALA A 367 -16.34 -3.61 17.08
N VAL A 368 -17.32 -3.99 17.89
CA VAL A 368 -18.31 -3.07 18.45
C VAL A 368 -17.82 -2.65 19.83
N ALA A 369 -17.92 -1.36 20.14
CA ALA A 369 -17.89 -0.87 21.50
C ALA A 369 -19.27 -0.33 21.91
N ARG A 370 -19.69 -0.55 23.16
CA ARG A 370 -21.02 -0.16 23.65
C ARG A 370 -20.97 0.77 24.85
N LYS A 371 -21.95 1.68 24.93
CA LYS A 371 -22.26 2.49 26.11
C LYS A 371 -23.79 2.63 26.20
N GLY A 372 -24.44 1.86 27.06
CA GLY A 372 -25.90 1.81 27.09
C GLY A 372 -26.46 1.33 25.75
N ARG A 373 -27.23 2.18 25.06
CA ARG A 373 -27.79 1.92 23.72
C ARG A 373 -26.94 2.48 22.57
N ASP A 374 -25.86 3.20 22.90
CA ASP A 374 -24.95 3.75 21.90
C ASP A 374 -23.88 2.73 21.54
N TYR A 375 -23.61 2.64 20.24
CA TYR A 375 -22.63 1.72 19.69
C TYR A 375 -21.63 2.46 18.80
N ALA A 376 -20.36 2.16 19.00
CA ALA A 376 -19.26 2.65 18.21
C ALA A 376 -18.58 1.50 17.46
N LEU A 377 -18.38 1.67 16.15
CA LEU A 377 -17.52 0.82 15.35
C LEU A 377 -16.05 1.15 15.62
N ILE A 378 -15.26 0.15 16.03
CA ILE A 378 -13.79 0.22 16.12
C ILE A 378 -13.23 -0.70 15.04
N ALA A 379 -12.68 -0.13 13.96
CA ALA A 379 -12.21 -0.89 12.81
C ALA A 379 -10.87 -0.38 12.31
N ASN A 380 -10.01 -1.29 11.86
CA ASN A 380 -8.65 -1.01 11.37
C ASN A 380 -7.82 -0.12 12.31
N THR A 381 -8.03 -0.28 13.61
CA THR A 381 -7.49 0.61 14.64
C THR A 381 -6.76 -0.23 15.68
N ARG A 382 -5.67 0.30 16.21
CA ARG A 382 -5.03 -0.29 17.40
C ARG A 382 -5.64 0.32 18.65
N ILE A 383 -5.84 -0.50 19.66
CA ILE A 383 -6.29 -0.06 20.97
C ILE A 383 -5.33 -0.55 22.05
N GLN A 384 -5.19 0.23 23.11
CA GLN A 384 -4.65 -0.26 24.37
C GLN A 384 -5.82 -0.76 25.22
N VAL A 385 -5.83 -2.04 25.54
CA VAL A 385 -6.92 -2.68 26.28
C VAL A 385 -6.79 -2.40 27.78
N GLY A 386 -7.82 -1.78 28.36
CA GLY A 386 -7.94 -1.45 29.77
C GLY A 386 -8.60 -2.55 30.61
N ALA A 387 -9.12 -2.19 31.78
CA ALA A 387 -9.75 -3.14 32.69
C ALA A 387 -11.00 -3.79 32.07
N LYS A 388 -11.22 -5.08 32.37
CA LYS A 388 -12.46 -5.78 32.00
C LYS A 388 -13.62 -5.22 32.81
N ARG A 389 -14.78 -5.02 32.18
CA ARG A 389 -16.04 -4.64 32.83
C ARG A 389 -17.18 -5.42 32.18
N GLY A 390 -17.81 -6.30 32.96
CA GLY A 390 -18.82 -7.22 32.45
C GLY A 390 -18.27 -8.09 31.32
N ASP A 391 -18.94 -8.03 30.16
CA ASP A 391 -18.61 -8.76 28.94
C ASP A 391 -17.60 -8.06 28.02
N GLY A 392 -17.23 -6.81 28.33
CA GLY A 392 -16.32 -6.01 27.53
C GLY A 392 -15.10 -5.48 28.28
N TYR A 393 -14.33 -4.63 27.61
CA TYR A 393 -13.14 -3.98 28.16
C TYR A 393 -13.18 -2.47 27.94
N LEU A 394 -12.69 -1.71 28.93
CA LEU A 394 -12.27 -0.33 28.67
C LEU A 394 -11.14 -0.33 27.63
N PHE A 395 -10.99 0.75 26.88
CA PHE A 395 -9.92 0.88 25.90
C PHE A 395 -9.57 2.35 25.64
N GLU A 396 -8.38 2.56 25.13
CA GLU A 396 -7.95 3.82 24.52
C GLU A 396 -7.48 3.54 23.09
N GLU A 397 -7.69 4.49 22.18
CA GLU A 397 -7.09 4.37 20.85
C GLU A 397 -5.57 4.49 20.97
N PHE A 398 -4.85 3.61 20.28
CA PHE A 398 -3.40 3.56 20.25
C PHE A 398 -2.92 4.06 18.89
N PHE A 399 -2.32 5.25 18.90
CA PHE A 399 -1.80 5.90 17.70
C PHE A 399 -0.28 5.79 17.66
N PHE A 400 0.26 5.81 16.46
CA PHE A 400 1.69 5.96 16.26
C PHE A 400 1.99 6.80 15.01
N ASP A 401 3.06 7.58 15.05
CA ASP A 401 3.63 8.27 13.91
C ASP A 401 4.99 7.66 13.54
N GLU A 402 5.17 7.30 12.28
CA GLU A 402 6.45 6.83 11.77
C GLU A 402 7.37 8.03 11.51
N LYS A 403 8.47 8.11 12.26
CA LYS A 403 9.58 9.04 11.98
C LYS A 403 10.67 8.31 11.18
N PRO A 404 11.80 8.91 10.82
CA PRO A 404 12.86 8.17 10.13
C PRO A 404 13.46 7.03 10.97
N ASP A 405 13.72 7.24 12.26
CA ASP A 405 14.45 6.30 13.12
C ASP A 405 13.59 5.62 14.21
N ARG A 406 12.36 6.09 14.45
CA ARG A 406 11.48 5.58 15.51
C ARG A 406 9.99 5.65 15.20
N ASP A 407 9.18 4.96 15.98
CA ASP A 407 7.72 5.14 15.99
C ASP A 407 7.37 5.95 17.26
N LEU A 408 6.68 7.09 17.10
CA LEU A 408 6.21 7.87 18.24
C LEU A 408 4.81 7.43 18.61
N VAL A 409 4.62 6.93 19.82
CA VAL A 409 3.35 6.36 20.29
C VAL A 409 2.61 7.35 21.19
N ARG A 410 1.28 7.41 21.05
CA ARG A 410 0.38 8.10 21.99
C ARG A 410 -0.92 7.29 22.15
N THR A 411 -1.55 7.39 23.32
CA THR A 411 -2.89 6.86 23.54
C THR A 411 -3.87 7.97 23.87
N GLU A 412 -5.11 7.81 23.40
CA GLU A 412 -6.18 8.79 23.65
C GLU A 412 -7.50 8.08 23.90
N ASN A 413 -8.19 8.50 24.97
CA ASN A 413 -9.55 8.06 25.24
C ASN A 413 -10.56 8.89 24.43
N ARG A 414 -10.76 8.51 23.16
CA ARG A 414 -11.74 9.14 22.27
C ARG A 414 -13.15 8.53 22.37
N TYR A 415 -13.33 7.52 23.24
CA TYR A 415 -14.59 6.79 23.43
C TYR A 415 -14.94 6.66 24.93
N PRO A 416 -15.11 7.78 25.66
CA PRO A 416 -15.25 7.74 27.12
C PRO A 416 -16.51 6.99 27.58
N GLY A 417 -16.27 5.92 28.34
CA GLY A 417 -17.31 5.06 28.92
C GLY A 417 -17.81 3.96 27.98
N PHE A 418 -17.29 3.86 26.76
CA PHE A 418 -17.56 2.72 25.90
C PHE A 418 -16.72 1.50 26.31
N LEU A 419 -17.30 0.31 26.15
CA LEU A 419 -16.63 -0.97 26.36
C LEU A 419 -16.53 -1.71 25.04
N VAL A 420 -15.32 -2.07 24.61
CA VAL A 420 -15.12 -2.91 23.42
C VAL A 420 -15.55 -4.35 23.72
N ASP A 421 -16.20 -5.00 22.75
CA ASP A 421 -16.69 -6.38 22.85
C ASP A 421 -15.55 -7.36 23.22
N GLY A 422 -15.70 -8.05 24.36
CA GLY A 422 -14.68 -8.95 24.88
C GLY A 422 -14.39 -10.16 23.99
N ARG A 423 -15.29 -10.54 23.07
CA ARG A 423 -15.03 -11.59 22.07
C ARG A 423 -13.95 -11.21 21.07
N LYS A 424 -13.67 -9.91 20.91
CA LYS A 424 -12.66 -9.37 19.99
C LYS A 424 -11.31 -9.12 20.64
N VAL A 425 -11.22 -9.27 21.96
CA VAL A 425 -10.01 -9.01 22.75
C VAL A 425 -9.35 -10.34 23.09
N SER A 426 -8.09 -10.53 22.68
CA SER A 426 -7.36 -11.78 22.83
C SER A 426 -6.29 -11.76 23.93
N LEU A 427 -5.79 -10.58 24.28
CA LEU A 427 -4.68 -10.31 25.20
C LEU A 427 -3.43 -11.18 24.94
N ARG A 428 -3.24 -11.64 23.71
CA ARG A 428 -2.10 -12.49 23.34
C ARG A 428 -0.82 -11.69 23.25
N THR A 429 0.25 -12.21 23.85
CA THR A 429 1.60 -11.67 23.68
C THR A 429 2.07 -11.83 22.22
N PRO A 430 2.69 -10.80 21.61
CA PRO A 430 3.29 -10.93 20.29
C PRO A 430 4.36 -12.03 20.24
N SER A 431 4.35 -12.86 19.20
CA SER A 431 5.22 -14.05 19.10
C SER A 431 6.69 -13.73 18.78
N SER A 432 6.98 -12.69 17.99
CA SER A 432 8.34 -12.21 17.71
C SER A 432 8.30 -10.82 17.09
N CYS A 433 9.02 -9.88 17.71
CA CYS A 433 9.05 -8.47 17.34
C CYS A 433 10.45 -7.88 17.59
N PRO A 434 11.47 -8.24 16.82
CA PRO A 434 12.82 -7.71 16.99
C PRO A 434 12.90 -6.21 16.66
N ALA A 435 13.89 -5.54 17.26
CA ALA A 435 14.21 -4.14 16.99
C ALA A 435 14.47 -3.95 15.48
N TYR A 436 13.78 -3.01 14.87
CA TYR A 436 13.82 -2.73 13.42
C TYR A 436 13.57 -3.92 12.48
N GLY A 437 13.15 -5.09 12.98
CA GLY A 437 13.02 -6.28 12.13
C GLY A 437 14.35 -6.96 11.75
N ILE A 438 15.45 -6.65 12.43
CA ILE A 438 16.81 -7.17 12.14
C ILE A 438 17.31 -8.11 13.25
N PRO A 439 18.37 -8.91 13.01
CA PRO A 439 18.84 -9.90 13.96
C PRO A 439 19.37 -9.28 15.26
N SER A 440 19.28 -10.06 16.36
CA SER A 440 19.95 -9.70 17.61
C SER A 440 21.47 -9.68 17.43
N GLY A 441 22.15 -8.73 18.06
CA GLY A 441 23.61 -8.54 17.95
C GLY A 441 24.05 -7.37 17.06
N CYS A 442 23.13 -6.77 16.29
CA CYS A 442 23.40 -5.51 15.62
C CYS A 442 23.62 -4.38 16.65
N ARG A 443 24.72 -3.63 16.49
CA ARG A 443 25.00 -2.46 17.34
C ARG A 443 24.01 -1.36 17.01
N LEU A 444 23.03 -1.20 17.89
CA LEU A 444 22.03 -0.14 17.81
C LEU A 444 22.35 0.90 18.87
N GLY A 445 22.52 2.17 18.48
CA GLY A 445 22.67 3.25 19.45
C GLY A 445 21.41 3.42 20.30
N SER A 446 20.24 3.43 19.65
CA SER A 446 18.94 3.39 20.31
C SER A 446 17.97 2.54 19.51
N VAL A 447 17.05 1.87 20.22
CA VAL A 447 15.93 1.16 19.59
C VAL A 447 14.74 2.10 19.47
N GLY A 448 14.43 2.51 18.25
CA GLY A 448 13.29 3.40 17.98
C GLY A 448 12.01 2.69 17.55
N ARG A 449 12.06 1.43 17.10
CA ARG A 449 10.89 0.70 16.60
C ARG A 449 11.08 -0.81 16.58
N TYR A 450 9.97 -1.52 16.41
CA TYR A 450 9.94 -2.97 16.29
C TYR A 450 9.07 -3.40 15.10
N ARG A 451 9.49 -4.46 14.42
CA ARG A 451 8.82 -4.99 13.22
C ARG A 451 8.73 -6.51 13.30
N LYS A 452 7.67 -7.09 12.74
CA LYS A 452 7.56 -8.53 12.52
C LYS A 452 8.57 -8.97 11.47
N VAL A 453 8.95 -10.23 11.55
CA VAL A 453 9.84 -10.88 10.57
C VAL A 453 9.07 -12.06 9.97
N PRO A 454 9.03 -12.19 8.63
CA PRO A 454 8.38 -13.32 7.99
C PRO A 454 9.22 -14.59 8.19
N SER A 455 8.55 -15.74 8.29
CA SER A 455 9.21 -17.02 8.58
C SER A 455 10.27 -17.40 7.55
N TRP A 456 10.01 -17.15 6.26
CA TRP A 456 10.92 -17.50 5.16
C TRP A 456 12.27 -16.77 5.23
N LEU A 457 12.39 -15.66 5.97
CA LEU A 457 13.65 -14.92 6.04
C LEU A 457 14.77 -15.78 6.64
N HIS A 458 14.43 -16.69 7.55
CA HIS A 458 15.37 -17.60 8.19
C HIS A 458 15.79 -18.76 7.28
N ASP A 459 15.04 -19.03 6.21
CA ASP A 459 15.35 -20.10 5.25
C ASP A 459 16.41 -19.67 4.22
N GLY A 460 16.73 -18.37 4.18
CA GLY A 460 17.74 -17.81 3.29
C GLY A 460 18.90 -17.13 4.02
N ARG A 461 19.87 -16.67 3.22
CA ARG A 461 21.04 -15.91 3.69
C ARG A 461 20.97 -14.48 3.18
N PRO A 462 20.87 -13.46 4.08
CA PRO A 462 21.05 -12.07 3.69
C PRO A 462 22.43 -11.84 3.09
N ILE A 463 22.50 -11.08 1.99
CA ILE A 463 23.77 -10.67 1.37
C ILE A 463 23.82 -9.15 1.25
N GLU A 464 24.97 -8.57 1.54
CA GLU A 464 25.23 -7.16 1.26
C GLU A 464 25.61 -6.99 -0.20
N ILE A 465 24.89 -6.14 -0.92
CA ILE A 465 25.13 -5.81 -2.32
C ILE A 465 25.77 -4.44 -2.39
N GLN A 466 26.96 -4.38 -2.98
CA GLN A 466 27.62 -3.12 -3.33
C GLN A 466 27.18 -2.71 -4.72
N CYS A 467 26.77 -1.46 -4.88
CA CYS A 467 26.46 -0.88 -6.19
C CYS A 467 27.40 0.28 -6.46
N ARG A 468 27.73 0.49 -7.74
CA ARG A 468 28.32 1.75 -8.21
C ARG A 468 27.26 2.49 -9.00
N VAL A 469 26.75 3.61 -8.48
CA VAL A 469 25.61 4.35 -9.06
C VAL A 469 25.89 5.85 -9.13
N SER A 470 25.15 6.59 -9.95
CA SER A 470 25.20 8.06 -9.91
C SER A 470 24.36 8.55 -8.74
N ASP A 471 24.88 9.42 -7.89
CA ASP A 471 24.16 10.04 -6.78
C ASP A 471 23.78 11.49 -7.12
N ARG A 472 22.48 11.76 -7.19
CA ARG A 472 21.91 13.09 -7.47
C ARG A 472 21.09 13.64 -6.30
N GLY A 473 21.15 12.97 -5.15
CA GLY A 473 20.38 13.30 -3.95
C GLY A 473 18.88 12.97 -4.05
N GLU A 474 18.18 13.12 -2.93
CA GLU A 474 16.76 12.78 -2.78
C GLU A 474 15.84 13.62 -3.67
N SER A 475 16.22 14.86 -3.99
CA SER A 475 15.45 15.74 -4.88
C SER A 475 15.65 15.42 -6.36
N CYS A 476 16.64 14.59 -6.72
CA CYS A 476 17.06 14.33 -8.10
C CYS A 476 17.64 15.53 -8.88
N ARG A 477 17.82 16.69 -8.23
CA ARG A 477 18.32 17.91 -8.87
C ARG A 477 19.85 18.05 -8.85
N GLY A 478 20.55 17.16 -8.17
CA GLY A 478 22.02 17.15 -8.14
C GLY A 478 22.65 16.81 -9.48
N SER A 479 23.90 17.26 -9.68
CA SER A 479 24.71 17.06 -10.90
C SER A 479 25.10 15.61 -11.17
N GLY A 480 25.01 14.73 -10.18
CA GLY A 480 25.35 13.31 -10.31
C GLY A 480 26.83 13.04 -10.04
N ARG A 481 27.15 12.45 -8.90
CA ARG A 481 28.49 11.92 -8.61
C ARG A 481 28.44 10.39 -8.60
N ARG A 482 29.34 9.73 -9.34
CA ARG A 482 29.45 8.27 -9.26
C ARG A 482 29.95 7.88 -7.86
N THR A 483 29.15 7.12 -7.13
CA THR A 483 29.36 6.76 -5.73
C THR A 483 29.19 5.25 -5.57
N SER A 484 30.02 4.65 -4.72
CA SER A 484 29.82 3.27 -4.26
C SER A 484 28.98 3.28 -2.99
N VAL A 485 27.98 2.40 -2.92
CA VAL A 485 27.09 2.26 -1.77
C VAL A 485 26.82 0.77 -1.52
N ALA A 486 26.68 0.40 -0.26
CA ALA A 486 26.27 -0.94 0.14
C ALA A 486 24.81 -0.93 0.62
N VAL A 487 24.05 -1.94 0.21
CA VAL A 487 22.66 -2.19 0.61
C VAL A 487 22.57 -3.62 1.09
N GLY A 488 21.90 -3.87 2.22
CA GLY A 488 21.58 -5.23 2.62
C GLY A 488 22.55 -5.93 3.54
N GLY A 489 23.43 -5.18 4.20
CA GLY A 489 24.16 -5.69 5.35
C GLY A 489 23.22 -6.34 6.38
N ILE A 490 23.74 -7.26 7.18
CA ILE A 490 22.91 -8.03 8.15
C ILE A 490 22.10 -7.14 9.11
N CYS A 491 22.63 -5.94 9.39
CA CYS A 491 22.03 -4.91 10.24
C CYS A 491 21.33 -3.77 9.47
N ASP A 492 21.18 -3.91 8.16
CA ASP A 492 20.44 -2.96 7.33
C ASP A 492 18.96 -2.95 7.75
N LYS A 493 18.48 -1.77 8.16
CA LYS A 493 17.13 -1.53 8.67
C LYS A 493 16.12 -1.26 7.56
N GLU A 494 16.60 -1.13 6.33
CA GLU A 494 15.82 -0.69 5.19
C GLU A 494 15.54 -1.88 4.26
N MET A 495 16.54 -2.40 3.56
CA MET A 495 16.37 -3.53 2.63
C MET A 495 17.49 -4.54 2.83
N ARG A 496 17.16 -5.84 2.83
CA ARG A 496 18.11 -6.95 2.86
C ARG A 496 17.85 -7.92 1.71
N PRO A 497 18.67 -7.93 0.65
CA PRO A 497 18.66 -8.97 -0.38
C PRO A 497 18.99 -10.34 0.23
N VAL A 498 18.35 -11.40 -0.26
CA VAL A 498 18.43 -12.74 0.33
C VAL A 498 18.62 -13.79 -0.78
N THR A 499 19.59 -14.69 -0.58
CA THR A 499 19.86 -15.87 -1.41
C THR A 499 19.43 -17.14 -0.68
N GLY A 500 19.35 -18.28 -1.39
CA GLY A 500 19.17 -19.60 -0.76
C GLY A 500 17.78 -19.92 -0.20
N VAL A 501 16.80 -19.02 -0.32
CA VAL A 501 15.40 -19.31 0.04
C VAL A 501 14.87 -20.40 -0.91
N ARG A 502 14.35 -21.49 -0.33
CA ARG A 502 13.86 -22.66 -1.08
C ARG A 502 12.40 -22.54 -1.48
#